data_AF-A0A8H7RWU1-F1
#
_entry.id   AF-A0A8H7RWU1-F1
#
_cell.length_a   1.000
_cell.length_b   1.000
_cell.length_c   1.000
_cell.angle_alpha   90.00
_cell.angle_beta   90.00
_cell.angle_gamma   90.00
#
_symmetry.space_group_name_H-M   'P 1'
#
loop_
_entity.id
_entity.type
_entity.pdbx_description
1 polymer ?
#
loop_
_entity_poly.entity_id
_entity_poly.type
_entity_poly.pdbx_seq_one_letter_code
_entity_poly.pdbx_strand_id
1 'polypeptide(L)'
;MIVSELPAEQRALIENLQKDISSLYQSFSNAYINDWEVQAKDPELENAPAPVKQVEGGCNKGGVASVARYYEVEPDYYEWPLQQRAFRVLAPSKEHMCKSVVMENRAYSPNTGLSDDVYPRFICVMTQYTSPVNTERLIKHIRDLCGRSIGKKFYNYRVAQAEKSLELTGYKKGGVCPVGTTTNIPIVLAESITKLDPPVFIMGAGHIDWKLGLPVQDFIRATQCFVFDLE
;
A
#
# COMPACT_ATOMS: atom_id res chain seq x y z
N MET A 1 -13.92 27.37 1.08
CA MET A 1 -12.70 27.82 1.78
C MET A 1 -11.79 26.62 1.86
N ILE A 2 -10.74 26.61 1.05
CA ILE A 2 -9.79 25.50 0.99
C ILE A 2 -8.78 25.72 2.12
N VAL A 3 -8.32 24.66 2.81
CA VAL A 3 -7.37 24.77 3.94
C VAL A 3 -6.10 25.57 3.57
N SER A 4 -5.70 25.54 2.30
CA SER A 4 -4.57 26.33 1.77
C SER A 4 -4.79 27.84 1.80
N GLU A 5 -6.05 28.30 1.83
CA GLU A 5 -6.44 29.70 1.85
C GLU A 5 -6.49 30.27 3.28
N LEU A 6 -6.36 29.43 4.30
CA LEU A 6 -6.39 29.86 5.71
C LEU A 6 -5.10 30.58 6.12
N PRO A 7 -5.15 31.56 7.03
CA PRO A 7 -3.96 32.14 7.67
C PRO A 7 -3.04 31.09 8.31
N ALA A 8 -1.73 31.40 8.38
CA ALA A 8 -0.72 30.46 8.89
C ALA A 8 -1.01 29.94 10.30
N GLU A 9 -1.50 30.81 11.19
CA GLU A 9 -1.89 30.44 12.56
C GLU A 9 -3.03 29.41 12.58
N GLN A 10 -4.05 29.59 11.74
CA GLN A 10 -5.16 28.65 11.64
C GLN A 10 -4.72 27.31 11.05
N ARG A 11 -3.78 27.31 10.09
CA ARG A 11 -3.19 26.07 9.58
C ARG A 11 -2.41 25.33 10.66
N ALA A 12 -1.65 26.03 11.50
CA ALA A 12 -0.93 25.43 12.62
C ALA A 12 -1.89 24.81 13.66
N LEU A 13 -3.02 25.46 13.95
CA LEU A 13 -4.06 24.90 14.83
C LEU A 13 -4.65 23.61 14.26
N ILE A 14 -4.92 23.57 12.95
CA ILE A 14 -5.41 22.36 12.27
C ILE A 14 -4.36 21.24 12.33
N GLU A 15 -3.08 21.55 12.09
CA GLU A 15 -2.00 20.57 12.19
C GLU A 15 -1.83 20.01 13.61
N ASN A 16 -1.99 20.84 14.64
CA ASN A 16 -1.96 20.39 16.03
C ASN A 16 -3.13 19.47 16.35
N LEU A 17 -4.35 19.85 15.95
CA LEU A 17 -5.53 19.00 16.12
C LEU A 17 -5.35 17.64 15.42
N GLN A 18 -4.75 17.61 14.23
CA GLN A 18 -4.44 16.36 13.53
C GLN A 18 -3.49 15.48 14.33
N LYS A 19 -2.43 16.06 14.93
CA LYS A 19 -1.50 15.33 15.79
C LYS A 19 -2.20 14.79 17.04
N ASP A 20 -3.05 15.58 17.67
CA ASP A 20 -3.81 15.17 18.85
C ASP A 20 -4.73 13.98 18.53
N ILE A 21 -5.42 14.03 17.39
CA ILE A 21 -6.26 12.90 16.91
C ILE A 21 -5.41 11.65 16.67
N SER A 22 -4.27 11.76 15.99
CA SER A 22 -3.40 10.61 15.75
C SER A 22 -2.80 10.04 17.04
N SER A 23 -2.45 10.89 18.00
CA SER A 23 -1.99 10.46 19.33
C SER A 23 -3.10 9.76 20.13
N LEU A 24 -4.35 10.17 19.96
CA LEU A 24 -5.51 9.50 20.53
C LEU A 24 -5.63 8.07 20.01
N TYR A 25 -5.55 7.88 18.68
CA TYR A 25 -5.59 6.53 18.10
C TYR A 25 -4.47 5.63 18.63
N GLN A 26 -3.25 6.14 18.79
CA GLN A 26 -2.13 5.39 19.39
C GLN A 26 -2.45 4.99 20.83
N SER A 27 -2.97 5.92 21.63
CA SER A 27 -3.38 5.66 23.03
C SER A 27 -4.47 4.59 23.14
N PHE A 28 -5.30 4.43 22.12
CA PHE A 28 -6.37 3.44 22.03
C PHE A 28 -6.06 2.29 21.05
N SER A 29 -4.80 2.06 20.71
CA SER A 29 -4.41 1.13 19.64
C SER A 29 -4.98 -0.28 19.81
N ASN A 30 -4.91 -0.85 21.03
CA ASN A 30 -5.50 -2.16 21.32
C ASN A 30 -7.03 -2.18 21.15
N ALA A 31 -7.72 -1.12 21.61
CA ALA A 31 -9.17 -1.01 21.45
C ALA A 31 -9.54 -0.87 19.96
N TYR A 32 -8.77 -0.08 19.21
CA TYR A 32 -8.93 0.10 17.77
C TYR A 32 -8.80 -1.23 17.01
N ILE A 33 -7.82 -2.08 17.36
CA ILE A 33 -7.65 -3.40 16.74
C ILE A 33 -8.79 -4.35 17.10
N ASN A 34 -9.27 -4.34 18.35
CA ASN A 34 -10.43 -5.16 18.73
C ASN A 34 -11.68 -4.73 17.94
N ASP A 35 -11.90 -3.42 17.81
CA ASP A 35 -12.98 -2.89 16.98
C ASP A 35 -12.75 -3.20 15.49
N TRP A 36 -11.48 -3.29 15.05
CA TRP A 36 -11.11 -3.62 13.68
C TRP A 36 -11.79 -4.92 13.23
N GLU A 37 -11.60 -5.98 14.01
CA GLU A 37 -12.11 -7.33 13.75
C GLU A 37 -13.64 -7.41 13.77
N VAL A 38 -14.30 -6.56 14.58
CA VAL A 38 -15.76 -6.53 14.66
C VAL A 38 -16.38 -5.96 13.39
N GLN A 39 -15.85 -4.84 12.86
CA GLN A 39 -16.43 -4.17 11.68
C GLN A 39 -15.85 -4.67 10.35
N ALA A 40 -14.87 -5.58 10.35
CA ALA A 40 -14.39 -6.24 9.13
C ALA A 40 -15.38 -7.28 8.56
N LYS A 41 -16.51 -7.52 9.25
CA LYS A 41 -17.50 -8.52 8.86
C LYS A 41 -18.35 -8.03 7.70
N ASP A 42 -18.47 -8.87 6.68
CA ASP A 42 -19.35 -8.77 5.51
C ASP A 42 -19.30 -7.41 4.79
N PRO A 43 -18.23 -7.13 4.02
CA PRO A 43 -18.19 -5.92 3.23
C PRO A 43 -19.29 -5.99 2.16
N GLU A 44 -20.15 -4.96 2.11
CA GLU A 44 -21.17 -4.80 1.08
C GLU A 44 -20.52 -4.56 -0.29
N LEU A 45 -20.10 -5.65 -0.93
CA LEU A 45 -19.39 -5.61 -2.21
C LEU A 45 -20.30 -6.02 -3.37
N GLU A 46 -21.59 -6.27 -3.19
CA GLU A 46 -22.48 -6.80 -4.24
C GLU A 46 -22.39 -5.99 -5.54
N ASN A 47 -22.40 -4.66 -5.43
CA ASN A 47 -22.34 -3.73 -6.56
C ASN A 47 -20.91 -3.24 -6.87
N ALA A 48 -19.89 -3.80 -6.22
CA ALA A 48 -18.52 -3.35 -6.42
C ALA A 48 -18.01 -3.69 -7.83
N PRO A 49 -17.22 -2.81 -8.46
CA PRO A 49 -16.64 -3.07 -9.77
C PRO A 49 -15.82 -4.36 -9.81
N ALA A 50 -15.75 -5.00 -10.99
CA ALA A 50 -15.01 -6.26 -11.17
C ALA A 50 -13.56 -6.26 -10.63
N PRO A 51 -12.76 -5.17 -10.77
CA PRO A 51 -11.44 -5.11 -10.16
C PRO A 51 -11.44 -5.20 -8.61
N VAL A 52 -12.49 -4.68 -7.95
CA VAL A 52 -12.65 -4.78 -6.49
C VAL A 52 -12.99 -6.22 -6.11
N LYS A 53 -13.88 -6.87 -6.87
CA LYS A 53 -14.17 -8.30 -6.73
C LYS A 53 -12.94 -9.19 -6.93
N GLN A 54 -12.04 -8.80 -7.81
CA GLN A 54 -10.76 -9.48 -7.98
C GLN A 54 -9.87 -9.35 -6.72
N VAL A 55 -9.82 -8.16 -6.11
CA VAL A 55 -9.12 -7.97 -4.82
C VAL A 55 -9.77 -8.79 -3.71
N GLU A 56 -11.11 -8.79 -3.61
CA GLU A 56 -11.86 -9.65 -2.69
C GLU A 56 -11.51 -11.13 -2.87
N GLY A 57 -11.51 -11.63 -4.10
CA GLY A 57 -11.09 -13.00 -4.39
C GLY A 57 -9.63 -13.28 -3.97
N GLY A 58 -8.74 -12.30 -4.12
CA GLY A 58 -7.37 -12.38 -3.63
C GLY A 58 -7.27 -12.43 -2.10
N CYS A 59 -8.03 -11.59 -1.38
CA CYS A 59 -8.10 -11.60 0.08
C CYS A 59 -8.66 -12.92 0.62
N ASN A 60 -9.67 -13.50 -0.04
CA ASN A 60 -10.21 -14.81 0.29
C ASN A 60 -9.15 -15.91 0.15
N LYS A 61 -8.44 -15.95 -0.99
CA LYS A 61 -7.36 -16.93 -1.23
C LYS A 61 -6.19 -16.75 -0.26
N GLY A 62 -5.88 -15.52 0.12
CA GLY A 62 -4.82 -15.19 1.08
C GLY A 62 -5.21 -15.38 2.55
N GLY A 63 -6.46 -15.74 2.85
CA GLY A 63 -6.92 -15.96 4.22
C GLY A 63 -7.06 -14.69 5.06
N VAL A 64 -7.24 -13.52 4.43
CA VAL A 64 -7.37 -12.21 5.11
C VAL A 64 -8.73 -11.56 4.92
N ALA A 65 -9.66 -12.22 4.24
CA ALA A 65 -11.00 -11.69 3.99
C ALA A 65 -11.75 -11.33 5.29
N SER A 66 -11.60 -12.12 6.35
CA SER A 66 -12.28 -11.89 7.64
C SER A 66 -11.77 -10.68 8.42
N VAL A 67 -10.63 -10.10 8.01
CA VAL A 67 -10.03 -8.91 8.63
C VAL A 67 -9.89 -7.75 7.63
N ALA A 68 -10.42 -7.92 6.42
CA ALA A 68 -10.39 -6.91 5.36
C ALA A 68 -11.52 -5.90 5.55
N ARG A 69 -11.22 -4.61 5.37
CA ARG A 69 -12.23 -3.55 5.33
C ARG A 69 -12.22 -2.87 3.98
N TYR A 70 -13.39 -2.70 3.39
CA TYR A 70 -13.55 -2.03 2.11
C TYR A 70 -14.26 -0.69 2.31
N TYR A 71 -13.75 0.34 1.64
CA TYR A 71 -14.31 1.67 1.67
C TYR A 71 -14.55 2.14 0.24
N GLU A 72 -15.80 2.38 -0.11
CA GLU A 72 -16.15 3.18 -1.28
C GLU A 72 -15.96 4.67 -0.93
N VAL A 73 -15.35 5.42 -1.83
CA VAL A 73 -15.06 6.84 -1.68
C VAL A 73 -15.59 7.63 -2.88
N GLU A 74 -15.64 8.94 -2.74
CA GLU A 74 -16.22 9.84 -3.72
C GLU A 74 -15.32 9.95 -4.98
N PRO A 75 -15.89 10.22 -6.18
CA PRO A 75 -15.11 10.33 -7.41
C PRO A 75 -14.01 11.41 -7.39
N ASP A 76 -14.21 12.48 -6.61
CA ASP A 76 -13.26 13.58 -6.42
C ASP A 76 -12.27 13.33 -5.27
N TYR A 77 -12.30 12.15 -4.64
CA TYR A 77 -11.48 11.80 -3.48
C TYR A 77 -9.98 12.13 -3.65
N TYR A 78 -9.43 11.92 -4.85
CA TYR A 78 -8.00 12.20 -5.12
C TYR A 78 -7.66 13.69 -5.26
N GLU A 79 -8.66 14.55 -5.40
CA GLU A 79 -8.50 16.01 -5.39
C GLU A 79 -8.35 16.55 -3.95
N TRP A 80 -8.72 15.75 -2.95
CA TRP A 80 -8.68 16.16 -1.56
C TRP A 80 -7.28 16.09 -0.94
N PRO A 81 -6.98 16.95 0.06
CA PRO A 81 -5.81 16.81 0.91
C PRO A 81 -5.70 15.40 1.51
N LEU A 82 -4.46 14.88 1.64
CA LEU A 82 -4.23 13.52 2.11
C LEU A 82 -4.84 13.24 3.50
N GLN A 83 -4.84 14.24 4.38
CA GLN A 83 -5.47 14.11 5.69
C GLN A 83 -6.99 13.94 5.59
N GLN A 84 -7.67 14.70 4.72
CA GLN A 84 -9.11 14.57 4.52
C GLN A 84 -9.45 13.18 3.97
N ARG A 85 -8.63 12.68 3.04
CA ARG A 85 -8.71 11.31 2.54
C ARG A 85 -8.59 10.27 3.66
N ALA A 86 -7.63 10.44 4.57
CA ALA A 86 -7.44 9.57 5.73
C ALA A 86 -8.69 9.52 6.62
N PHE A 87 -9.29 10.69 6.94
CA PHE A 87 -10.52 10.74 7.72
C PHE A 87 -11.69 10.05 7.03
N ARG A 88 -11.82 10.19 5.70
CA ARG A 88 -12.91 9.58 4.93
C ARG A 88 -12.93 8.05 5.03
N VAL A 89 -11.78 7.43 5.23
CA VAL A 89 -11.63 5.97 5.37
C VAL A 89 -11.33 5.54 6.81
N LEU A 90 -11.51 6.45 7.78
CA LEU A 90 -11.27 6.20 9.21
C LEU A 90 -9.85 5.73 9.51
N ALA A 91 -8.87 6.18 8.72
CA ALA A 91 -7.47 5.91 8.97
C ALA A 91 -6.97 6.73 10.20
N PRO A 92 -6.19 6.14 11.10
CA PRO A 92 -5.68 6.82 12.30
C PRO A 92 -4.85 8.08 12.02
N SER A 93 -4.14 8.07 10.89
CA SER A 93 -3.36 9.22 10.41
C SER A 93 -3.09 9.11 8.91
N LYS A 94 -2.54 10.18 8.30
CA LYS A 94 -2.12 10.16 6.89
C LYS A 94 -0.98 9.15 6.62
N GLU A 95 -0.19 8.79 7.63
CA GLU A 95 0.87 7.79 7.56
C GLU A 95 0.30 6.37 7.37
N HIS A 96 -0.94 6.13 7.79
CA HIS A 96 -1.64 4.85 7.55
C HIS A 96 -2.16 4.72 6.12
N MET A 97 -2.19 5.84 5.37
CA MET A 97 -2.52 5.83 3.95
C MET A 97 -1.32 5.36 3.15
N CYS A 98 -1.44 4.21 2.53
CA CYS A 98 -0.41 3.56 1.73
C CYS A 98 -0.80 3.49 0.26
N LYS A 99 0.22 3.43 -0.61
CA LYS A 99 0.09 3.20 -2.04
C LYS A 99 0.91 1.99 -2.43
N SER A 100 0.45 1.29 -3.46
CA SER A 100 1.23 0.25 -4.11
C SER A 100 1.58 0.69 -5.53
N VAL A 101 2.80 0.40 -5.97
CA VAL A 101 3.31 0.77 -7.28
C VAL A 101 4.13 -0.38 -7.85
N VAL A 102 3.83 -0.78 -9.08
CA VAL A 102 4.64 -1.75 -9.81
C VAL A 102 5.92 -1.07 -10.29
N MET A 103 7.06 -1.64 -9.93
CA MET A 103 8.38 -1.22 -10.42
C MET A 103 8.94 -2.28 -11.36
N GLU A 104 9.57 -1.81 -12.43
CA GLU A 104 10.27 -2.62 -13.43
C GLU A 104 11.78 -2.36 -13.31
N ASN A 105 12.55 -3.43 -13.20
CA ASN A 105 13.99 -3.40 -13.45
C ASN A 105 14.26 -3.30 -14.96
N ARG A 106 14.49 -2.09 -15.46
CA ARG A 106 14.76 -1.85 -16.89
C ARG A 106 16.11 -2.39 -17.36
N ALA A 107 16.99 -2.75 -16.43
CA ALA A 107 18.28 -3.37 -16.70
C ALA A 107 18.27 -4.90 -16.45
N TYR A 108 17.08 -5.49 -16.28
CA TYR A 108 16.90 -6.91 -16.06
C TYR A 108 17.58 -7.74 -17.17
N SER A 109 18.18 -8.86 -16.77
CA SER A 109 18.77 -9.83 -17.66
C SER A 109 18.33 -11.23 -17.24
N PRO A 110 17.72 -12.03 -18.14
CA PRO A 110 17.34 -13.39 -17.82
C PRO A 110 18.56 -14.32 -17.70
N ASN A 111 19.72 -13.92 -18.21
CA ASN A 111 20.92 -14.75 -18.28
C ASN A 111 21.81 -14.61 -17.02
N THR A 112 21.18 -14.65 -15.84
CA THR A 112 21.89 -14.53 -14.55
C THR A 112 21.98 -15.85 -13.79
N GLY A 113 21.15 -16.83 -14.15
CA GLY A 113 21.04 -18.10 -13.44
C GLY A 113 20.28 -18.02 -12.12
N LEU A 114 19.76 -16.85 -11.74
CA LEU A 114 18.87 -16.68 -10.59
C LEU A 114 17.41 -16.86 -10.99
N SER A 115 16.58 -17.33 -10.06
CA SER A 115 15.12 -17.38 -10.26
C SER A 115 14.52 -15.97 -10.20
N ASP A 116 13.36 -15.81 -10.84
CA ASP A 116 12.62 -14.55 -10.81
C ASP A 116 12.13 -14.17 -9.41
N ASP A 117 12.02 -15.14 -8.48
CA ASP A 117 11.68 -14.86 -7.08
C ASP A 117 12.83 -14.16 -6.33
N VAL A 118 14.08 -14.41 -6.75
CA VAL A 118 15.29 -13.84 -6.13
C VAL A 118 15.74 -12.58 -6.86
N TYR A 119 15.60 -12.56 -8.19
CA TYR A 119 15.97 -11.45 -9.05
C TYR A 119 14.82 -11.05 -9.99
N PRO A 120 13.73 -10.48 -9.45
CA PRO A 120 12.55 -10.19 -10.25
C PRO A 120 12.73 -9.03 -11.23
N ARG A 121 12.22 -9.19 -12.45
CA ARG A 121 12.04 -8.06 -13.38
C ARG A 121 11.00 -7.07 -12.86
N PHE A 122 9.91 -7.54 -12.29
CA PHE A 122 8.82 -6.71 -11.77
C PHE A 122 8.58 -6.99 -10.30
N ILE A 123 8.36 -5.94 -9.53
CA ILE A 123 8.00 -6.02 -8.11
C ILE A 123 6.85 -5.05 -7.82
N CYS A 124 6.03 -5.35 -6.82
CA CYS A 124 5.03 -4.43 -6.30
C CYS A 124 5.55 -3.82 -4.99
N VAL A 125 5.86 -2.53 -5.00
CA VAL A 125 6.34 -1.83 -3.80
C VAL A 125 5.18 -1.15 -3.10
N MET A 126 4.99 -1.45 -1.82
CA MET A 126 4.08 -0.77 -0.92
C MET A 126 4.85 0.21 -0.05
N THR A 127 4.38 1.45 0.00
CA THR A 127 4.92 2.51 0.85
C THR A 127 3.81 3.47 1.28
N GLN A 128 4.06 4.27 2.31
CA GLN A 128 3.14 5.32 2.75
C GLN A 128 3.02 6.40 1.67
N TYR A 129 1.87 7.10 1.59
CA TYR A 129 1.72 8.21 0.64
C TYR A 129 2.71 9.34 0.90
N THR A 130 3.07 9.54 2.16
CA THR A 130 4.01 10.56 2.67
C THR A 130 5.48 10.24 2.37
N SER A 131 5.81 9.00 2.00
CA SER A 131 7.19 8.54 1.85
C SER A 131 7.48 8.14 0.38
N PRO A 132 8.47 8.75 -0.28
CA PRO A 132 8.91 8.28 -1.60
C PRO A 132 9.63 6.93 -1.48
N VAL A 133 9.70 6.17 -2.58
CA VAL A 133 10.49 4.93 -2.62
C VAL A 133 11.96 5.28 -2.85
N ASN A 134 12.84 4.98 -1.89
CA ASN A 134 14.28 5.09 -2.08
C ASN A 134 14.80 3.91 -2.92
N THR A 135 15.00 4.15 -4.22
CA THR A 135 15.41 3.11 -5.17
C THR A 135 16.83 2.60 -4.92
N GLU A 136 17.72 3.40 -4.33
CA GLU A 136 19.08 2.95 -4.01
C GLU A 136 19.08 1.92 -2.88
N ARG A 137 18.28 2.16 -1.83
CA ARG A 137 18.05 1.21 -0.74
C ARG A 137 17.35 -0.06 -1.22
N LEU A 138 16.31 0.09 -2.04
CA LEU A 138 15.64 -1.04 -2.69
C LEU A 138 16.64 -1.93 -3.45
N ILE A 139 17.48 -1.32 -4.29
CA ILE A 139 18.51 -2.04 -5.05
C ILE A 139 19.51 -2.71 -4.10
N LYS A 140 19.91 -2.06 -3.01
CA LYS A 140 20.80 -2.66 -2.01
C LYS A 140 20.20 -3.94 -1.42
N HIS A 141 18.95 -3.90 -0.96
CA HIS A 141 18.26 -5.07 -0.38
C HIS A 141 18.11 -6.21 -1.38
N ILE A 142 17.66 -5.94 -2.61
CA ILE A 142 17.53 -6.98 -3.65
C ILE A 142 18.90 -7.58 -4.00
N ARG A 143 19.97 -6.77 -4.04
CA ARG A 143 21.32 -7.28 -4.25
C ARG A 143 21.80 -8.16 -3.10
N ASP A 144 21.45 -7.83 -1.87
CA ASP A 144 21.76 -8.64 -0.70
C ASP A 144 21.03 -9.99 -0.76
N LEU A 145 19.76 -10.03 -1.17
CA LEU A 145 19.03 -11.28 -1.46
C LEU A 145 19.69 -12.12 -2.56
N CYS A 146 20.23 -11.48 -3.59
CA CYS A 146 20.95 -12.16 -4.68
C CYS A 146 22.36 -12.63 -4.28
N GLY A 147 22.77 -12.50 -3.00
CA GLY A 147 24.15 -12.77 -2.56
C GLY A 147 25.19 -11.89 -3.26
N ARG A 148 24.76 -10.75 -3.81
CA ARG A 148 25.56 -9.82 -4.64
C ARG A 148 26.23 -10.46 -5.86
N SER A 149 25.73 -11.60 -6.32
CA SER A 149 26.23 -12.34 -7.48
C SER A 149 26.10 -11.56 -8.80
N ILE A 150 25.12 -10.66 -8.89
CA ILE A 150 24.88 -9.81 -10.06
C ILE A 150 25.46 -8.40 -9.85
N GLY A 151 26.14 -7.88 -10.87
CA GLY A 151 26.70 -6.53 -10.85
C GLY A 151 25.62 -5.44 -10.80
N LYS A 152 25.91 -4.32 -10.10
CA LYS A 152 24.97 -3.19 -9.90
C LYS A 152 24.33 -2.67 -11.20
N LYS A 153 25.05 -2.74 -12.34
CA LYS A 153 24.57 -2.29 -13.66
C LYS A 153 23.30 -2.98 -14.16
N PHE A 154 22.98 -4.16 -13.63
CA PHE A 154 21.77 -4.90 -13.96
C PHE A 154 20.56 -4.49 -13.12
N TYR A 155 20.69 -3.46 -12.28
CA TYR A 155 19.61 -2.97 -11.43
C TYR A 155 19.26 -1.53 -11.81
N ASN A 156 18.06 -1.34 -12.35
CA ASN A 156 17.50 -0.04 -12.67
C ASN A 156 15.97 -0.07 -12.49
N TYR A 157 15.52 -0.14 -11.24
CA TYR A 157 14.09 -0.12 -10.91
C TYR A 157 13.48 1.26 -11.16
N ARG A 158 12.46 1.29 -12.01
CA ARG A 158 11.64 2.47 -12.33
C ARG A 158 10.17 2.09 -12.22
N VAL A 159 9.30 3.08 -12.03
CA VAL A 159 7.86 2.83 -12.12
C VAL A 159 7.53 2.24 -13.49
N ALA A 160 6.79 1.13 -13.49
CA ALA A 160 6.36 0.48 -14.71
C ALA A 160 5.39 1.37 -15.50
N GLN A 161 5.33 1.17 -16.82
CA GLN A 161 4.30 1.83 -17.64
C GLN A 161 2.90 1.40 -17.19
N ALA A 162 1.91 2.28 -17.37
CA ALA A 162 0.55 2.05 -16.86
C ALA A 162 -0.08 0.80 -17.48
N GLU A 163 0.15 0.58 -18.76
CA GLU A 163 -0.30 -0.58 -19.53
C GLU A 163 0.30 -1.87 -18.97
N LYS A 164 1.61 -1.85 -18.68
CA LYS A 164 2.28 -3.02 -18.11
C LYS A 164 1.84 -3.29 -16.67
N SER A 165 1.63 -2.24 -15.87
CA SER A 165 1.06 -2.36 -14.52
C SER A 165 -0.34 -2.96 -14.58
N LEU A 166 -1.18 -2.53 -15.52
CA LEU A 166 -2.53 -3.06 -15.72
C LEU A 166 -2.50 -4.53 -16.15
N GLU A 167 -1.65 -4.90 -17.10
CA GLU A 167 -1.48 -6.29 -17.55
C GLU A 167 -1.09 -7.21 -16.37
N LEU A 168 -0.12 -6.76 -15.57
CA LEU A 168 0.44 -7.52 -14.46
C LEU A 168 -0.53 -7.65 -13.27
N THR A 169 -1.27 -6.58 -12.96
CA THR A 169 -2.09 -6.52 -11.74
C THR A 169 -3.58 -6.70 -11.98
N GLY A 170 -4.07 -6.36 -13.17
CA GLY A 170 -5.51 -6.22 -13.44
C GLY A 170 -6.08 -4.86 -13.00
N TYR A 171 -5.24 -3.96 -12.46
CA TYR A 171 -5.69 -2.71 -11.85
C TYR A 171 -5.17 -1.47 -12.59
N LYS A 172 -6.05 -0.50 -12.78
CA LYS A 172 -5.69 0.81 -13.35
C LYS A 172 -4.92 1.65 -12.32
N LYS A 173 -4.19 2.66 -12.82
CA LYS A 173 -3.53 3.67 -11.99
C LYS A 173 -4.52 4.25 -10.96
N GLY A 174 -4.09 4.38 -9.71
CA GLY A 174 -4.93 4.88 -8.60
C GLY A 174 -5.76 3.80 -7.90
N GLY A 175 -5.86 2.59 -8.46
CA GLY A 175 -6.49 1.43 -7.84
C GLY A 175 -5.53 0.26 -7.60
N VAL A 176 -4.24 0.40 -7.89
CA VAL A 176 -3.29 -0.72 -7.78
C VAL A 176 -3.30 -1.29 -6.36
N CYS A 177 -3.47 -2.61 -6.29
CA CYS A 177 -3.44 -3.44 -5.10
C CYS A 177 -2.43 -4.58 -5.32
N PRO A 178 -1.61 -4.93 -4.32
CA PRO A 178 -0.70 -6.08 -4.39
C PRO A 178 -1.41 -7.43 -4.23
N VAL A 179 -2.67 -7.44 -3.81
CA VAL A 179 -3.47 -8.65 -3.59
C VAL A 179 -4.36 -8.92 -4.78
N GLY A 180 -4.50 -10.19 -5.17
CA GLY A 180 -5.39 -10.61 -6.25
C GLY A 180 -4.89 -10.28 -7.65
N THR A 181 -3.60 -9.98 -7.81
CA THR A 181 -3.02 -9.60 -9.11
C THR A 181 -3.15 -10.70 -10.16
N THR A 182 -3.25 -10.32 -11.44
CA THR A 182 -3.30 -11.27 -12.58
C THR A 182 -2.08 -12.17 -12.64
N THR A 183 -0.90 -11.60 -12.40
CA THR A 183 0.37 -12.33 -12.29
C THR A 183 0.86 -12.25 -10.85
N ASN A 184 1.40 -13.35 -10.32
CA ASN A 184 2.06 -13.31 -9.02
C ASN A 184 3.35 -12.48 -9.13
N ILE A 185 3.43 -11.37 -8.40
CA ILE A 185 4.55 -10.44 -8.45
C ILE A 185 5.08 -10.30 -7.03
N PRO A 186 6.41 -10.42 -6.80
CA PRO A 186 6.97 -10.25 -5.48
C PRO A 186 6.61 -8.89 -4.89
N ILE A 187 6.17 -8.91 -3.63
CA ILE A 187 5.74 -7.72 -2.90
C ILE A 187 6.89 -7.27 -2.00
N VAL A 188 7.20 -5.97 -2.06
CA VAL A 188 8.11 -5.31 -1.13
C VAL A 188 7.30 -4.34 -0.28
N LEU A 189 7.22 -4.60 1.02
CA LEU A 189 6.62 -3.74 2.02
C LEU A 189 7.69 -2.83 2.63
N ALA A 190 7.47 -1.51 2.59
CA ALA A 190 8.32 -0.56 3.31
C ALA A 190 8.26 -0.83 4.82
N GLU A 191 9.41 -0.90 5.47
CA GLU A 191 9.53 -1.17 6.91
C GLU A 191 8.76 -0.15 7.77
N SER A 192 8.60 1.10 7.32
CA SER A 192 7.80 2.09 8.05
C SER A 192 6.33 1.71 8.21
N ILE A 193 5.78 0.87 7.31
CA ILE A 193 4.42 0.34 7.44
C ILE A 193 4.33 -0.66 8.63
N THR A 194 5.42 -1.36 8.95
CA THR A 194 5.45 -2.28 10.11
C THR A 194 5.52 -1.57 11.46
N LYS A 195 5.80 -0.26 11.43
CA LYS A 195 5.92 0.62 12.60
C LYS A 195 4.67 1.47 12.82
N LEU A 196 3.61 1.27 12.04
CA LEU A 196 2.34 1.95 12.23
C LEU A 196 1.70 1.57 13.57
N ASP A 197 1.11 2.56 14.22
CA ASP A 197 0.36 2.40 15.46
C ASP A 197 -0.89 3.27 15.39
N PRO A 198 -2.10 2.68 15.34
CA PRO A 198 -2.39 1.23 15.30
C PRO A 198 -1.81 0.47 14.09
N PRO A 199 -1.50 -0.84 14.20
CA PRO A 199 -0.81 -1.61 13.17
C PRO A 199 -1.71 -2.04 12.01
N VAL A 200 -2.33 -1.07 11.33
CA VAL A 200 -3.16 -1.24 10.12
C VAL A 200 -2.68 -0.31 9.02
N PHE A 201 -3.05 -0.58 7.77
CA PHE A 201 -2.86 0.36 6.67
C PHE A 201 -4.08 0.37 5.76
N ILE A 202 -4.27 1.46 5.00
CA ILE A 202 -5.27 1.60 3.96
C ILE A 202 -4.58 1.79 2.60
N MET A 203 -5.02 1.08 1.56
CA MET A 203 -4.48 1.19 0.20
C MET A 203 -5.58 1.10 -0.87
N GLY A 204 -5.20 1.13 -2.16
CA GLY A 204 -6.15 0.93 -3.27
C GLY A 204 -6.73 -0.49 -3.27
N ALA A 205 -8.01 -0.63 -3.66
CA ALA A 205 -8.71 -1.91 -3.72
C ALA A 205 -9.10 -2.31 -5.16
N GLY A 206 -8.19 -2.17 -6.12
CA GLY A 206 -8.41 -2.53 -7.53
C GLY A 206 -9.14 -1.45 -8.33
N HIS A 207 -9.83 -0.51 -7.67
CA HIS A 207 -10.53 0.62 -8.29
C HIS A 207 -10.11 1.95 -7.66
N ILE A 208 -10.19 3.04 -8.44
CA ILE A 208 -9.82 4.38 -7.97
C ILE A 208 -10.73 4.87 -6.83
N ASP A 209 -12.01 4.49 -6.86
CA ASP A 209 -12.99 4.88 -5.83
C ASP A 209 -13.15 3.86 -4.70
N TRP A 210 -12.26 2.87 -4.62
CA TRP A 210 -12.32 1.85 -3.57
C TRP A 210 -10.99 1.72 -2.83
N LYS A 211 -11.07 1.50 -1.52
CA LYS A 211 -9.92 1.36 -0.63
C LYS A 211 -10.04 0.08 0.20
N LEU A 212 -8.90 -0.54 0.46
CA LEU A 212 -8.77 -1.76 1.25
C LEU A 212 -7.93 -1.43 2.48
N GLY A 213 -8.49 -1.69 3.65
CA GLY A 213 -7.80 -1.69 4.91
C GLY A 213 -7.44 -3.10 5.35
N LEU A 214 -6.23 -3.29 5.88
CA LEU A 214 -5.78 -4.56 6.47
C LEU A 214 -4.87 -4.34 7.69
N PRO A 215 -4.90 -5.24 8.68
CA PRO A 215 -3.85 -5.33 9.68
C PRO A 215 -2.50 -5.71 9.04
N VAL A 216 -1.42 -5.07 9.51
CA VAL A 216 -0.09 -5.21 8.91
C VAL A 216 0.40 -6.66 8.99
N GLN A 217 0.24 -7.30 10.15
CA GLN A 217 0.77 -8.65 10.38
C GLN A 217 -0.02 -9.71 9.58
N ASP A 218 -1.33 -9.56 9.45
CA ASP A 218 -2.16 -10.42 8.60
C ASP A 218 -1.75 -10.33 7.13
N PHE A 219 -1.49 -9.11 6.64
CA PHE A 219 -0.99 -8.91 5.29
C PHE A 219 0.39 -9.57 5.08
N ILE A 220 1.34 -9.38 6.00
CA ILE A 220 2.67 -10.00 5.91
C ILE A 220 2.55 -11.52 5.88
N ARG A 221 1.76 -12.12 6.78
CA ARG A 221 1.54 -13.56 6.82
C ARG A 221 0.92 -14.10 5.54
N ALA A 222 -0.08 -13.40 5.01
CA ALA A 222 -0.80 -13.85 3.81
C ALA A 222 0.04 -13.75 2.53
N THR A 223 0.90 -12.73 2.44
CA THR A 223 1.65 -12.44 1.21
C THR A 223 3.07 -12.94 1.22
N GLN A 224 3.64 -13.23 2.39
CA GLN A 224 5.06 -13.55 2.56
C GLN A 224 5.97 -12.47 1.90
N CYS A 225 5.53 -11.21 1.93
CA CYS A 225 6.23 -10.11 1.31
C CYS A 225 7.60 -9.86 1.94
N PHE A 226 8.52 -9.27 1.17
CA PHE A 226 9.79 -8.77 1.69
C PHE A 226 9.56 -7.47 2.45
N VAL A 227 10.10 -7.37 3.66
CA VAL A 227 10.09 -6.13 4.45
C VAL A 227 11.44 -5.44 4.32
N PHE A 228 11.48 -4.27 3.67
CA PHE A 228 12.70 -3.52 3.42
C PHE A 228 12.64 -2.13 4.02
N ASP A 229 13.75 -1.69 4.63
CA ASP A 229 13.97 -0.27 4.93
C ASP A 229 14.19 0.50 3.62
N LEU A 230 13.22 1.36 3.28
CA LEU A 230 13.16 2.16 2.06
C LEU A 230 13.24 3.68 2.32
N GLU A 231 13.66 4.10 3.52
CA GLU A 231 13.75 5.52 3.91
C GLU A 231 15.18 6.07 3.78
#